data_AF-A0A1V4K8K4-F1
#
_entry.id   AF-A0A1V4K8K4-F1
#
_cell.length_a   1.000
_cell.length_b   1.000
_cell.length_c   1.000
_cell.angle_alpha   90.00
_cell.angle_beta   90.00
_cell.angle_gamma   90.00
#
_symmetry.space_group_name_H-M   'P 1'
#
loop_
_entity.id
_entity.type
_entity.pdbx_description
1 polymer ?
#
loop_
_entity_poly.entity_id
_entity_poly.type
_entity_poly.pdbx_seq_one_letter_code
_entity_poly.pdbx_strand_id
1 'polypeptide(L)'
;MLSQAHSEASPSNTVNRGAEFVATLRLFYPHADSLCEKDFDWLFDCPQTKQFLDWFCRTVSEENVLSPTEVEAYEALLAAGKPILEGDALEQALQTCLQVPQLPSTIPEDEQALRQELQELKDYRD
;
A
#
# COMPACT_ATOMS: atom_id res chain seq x y z
N MET A 1 -60.91 -5.30 -22.12
CA MET A 1 -60.35 -5.37 -20.76
C MET A 1 -59.02 -6.08 -20.85
N LEU A 2 -57.94 -5.32 -20.99
CA LEU A 2 -56.58 -5.85 -21.07
C LEU A 2 -55.74 -5.00 -20.12
N SER A 3 -55.32 -5.59 -19.01
CA SER A 3 -54.18 -5.11 -18.24
C SER A 3 -53.41 -6.31 -17.75
N GLN A 4 -52.48 -6.78 -18.58
CA GLN A 4 -51.35 -7.57 -18.13
C GLN A 4 -50.44 -6.64 -17.34
N ALA A 5 -50.35 -6.87 -16.03
CA ALA A 5 -49.30 -6.29 -15.23
C ALA A 5 -48.00 -7.03 -15.58
N HIS A 6 -47.13 -6.38 -16.35
CA HIS A 6 -45.73 -6.79 -16.46
C HIS A 6 -45.08 -6.57 -15.10
N SER A 7 -44.80 -7.67 -14.40
CA SER A 7 -43.88 -7.66 -13.28
C SER A 7 -42.47 -7.59 -13.87
N GLU A 8 -41.97 -6.38 -14.04
CA GLU A 8 -40.56 -6.14 -14.33
C GLU A 8 -39.78 -6.49 -13.06
N ALA A 9 -39.26 -7.72 -13.01
CA ALA A 9 -38.17 -8.04 -12.11
C ALA A 9 -36.99 -7.16 -12.50
N SER A 10 -36.65 -6.18 -11.65
CA SER A 10 -35.40 -5.44 -11.75
C SER A 10 -34.25 -6.44 -11.97
N PRO A 11 -33.29 -6.17 -12.86
CA PRO A 11 -32.10 -6.99 -12.93
C PRO A 11 -31.44 -6.87 -11.57
N SER A 12 -31.51 -7.96 -10.79
CA SER A 12 -30.67 -8.15 -9.62
C SER A 12 -29.26 -7.77 -10.08
N ASN A 13 -28.75 -6.68 -9.53
CA ASN A 13 -27.35 -6.32 -9.68
C ASN A 13 -26.59 -7.39 -8.88
N THR A 14 -26.43 -8.58 -9.49
CA THR A 14 -25.82 -9.74 -8.88
C THR A 14 -24.36 -9.39 -8.71
N VAL A 15 -24.02 -8.91 -7.51
CA VAL A 15 -22.64 -8.79 -7.06
C VAL A 15 -22.01 -10.17 -7.24
N ASN A 16 -21.11 -10.30 -8.21
CA ASN A 16 -20.42 -11.56 -8.51
C ASN A 16 -19.28 -11.72 -7.51
N ARG A 17 -19.61 -12.25 -6.33
CA ARG A 17 -18.70 -12.35 -5.18
C ARG A 17 -17.57 -13.34 -5.44
N GLY A 18 -17.86 -14.42 -6.16
CA GLY A 18 -16.85 -15.36 -6.63
C GLY A 18 -15.82 -14.70 -7.53
N ALA A 19 -16.23 -13.79 -8.43
CA ALA A 19 -15.31 -13.04 -9.27
C ALA A 19 -14.40 -12.10 -8.45
N GLU A 20 -14.94 -11.40 -7.46
CA GLU A 20 -14.15 -10.55 -6.55
C GLU A 20 -13.11 -11.39 -5.79
N PHE A 21 -13.52 -12.55 -5.27
CA PHE A 21 -12.63 -13.46 -4.57
C PHE A 21 -11.48 -13.97 -5.44
N VAL A 22 -11.79 -14.43 -6.67
CA VAL A 22 -10.76 -14.89 -7.62
C VAL A 22 -9.85 -13.73 -8.04
N ALA A 23 -10.38 -12.52 -8.21
CA ALA A 23 -9.57 -11.34 -8.51
C ALA A 23 -8.57 -11.04 -7.38
N THR A 24 -8.98 -11.13 -6.11
CA THR A 24 -8.05 -10.99 -4.98
C THR A 24 -7.02 -12.12 -4.94
N LEU A 25 -7.41 -13.38 -5.24
CA LEU A 25 -6.46 -14.49 -5.31
C LEU A 25 -5.40 -14.31 -6.40
N ARG A 26 -5.72 -13.66 -7.54
CA ARG A 26 -4.75 -13.40 -8.62
C ARG A 26 -3.53 -12.60 -8.17
N LEU A 27 -3.64 -11.87 -7.06
CA LEU A 27 -2.53 -11.08 -6.52
C LEU A 27 -1.36 -11.95 -6.04
N PHE A 28 -1.62 -13.17 -5.55
CA PHE A 28 -0.59 -13.99 -4.92
C PHE A 28 -0.70 -15.50 -5.19
N TYR A 29 -1.77 -15.97 -5.84
CA TYR A 29 -1.98 -17.37 -6.17
C TYR A 29 -1.71 -17.61 -7.67
N PRO A 30 -0.63 -18.31 -8.05
CA PRO A 30 -0.21 -18.47 -9.45
C PRO A 30 -1.20 -19.19 -10.35
N HIS A 31 -2.14 -19.95 -9.78
CA HIS A 31 -3.13 -20.72 -10.53
C HIS A 31 -4.53 -20.11 -10.48
N ALA A 32 -4.66 -18.85 -10.06
CA ALA A 32 -5.95 -18.19 -9.94
C ALA A 32 -6.72 -18.15 -11.28
N ASP A 33 -6.03 -18.04 -12.42
CA ASP A 33 -6.67 -18.04 -13.74
C ASP A 33 -7.25 -19.40 -14.17
N SER A 34 -6.89 -20.48 -13.49
CA SER A 34 -7.49 -21.80 -13.71
C SER A 34 -8.79 -22.01 -12.93
N LEU A 35 -9.13 -21.09 -12.03
CA LEU A 35 -10.28 -21.19 -11.15
C LEU A 35 -11.53 -20.63 -11.84
N CYS A 36 -12.65 -21.36 -11.72
CA CYS A 36 -13.96 -20.88 -12.16
C CYS A 36 -14.59 -20.01 -11.07
N GLU A 37 -14.78 -18.72 -11.34
CA GLU A 37 -15.35 -17.74 -10.40
C GLU A 37 -16.66 -18.22 -9.75
N LYS A 38 -17.53 -18.87 -10.53
CA LYS A 38 -18.83 -19.38 -10.06
C LYS A 38 -18.74 -20.51 -9.04
N ASP A 39 -17.62 -21.22 -9.00
CA ASP A 39 -17.41 -22.32 -8.06
C ASP A 39 -17.19 -21.80 -6.63
N PHE A 40 -17.07 -20.48 -6.44
CA PHE A 40 -16.80 -19.85 -5.15
C PHE A 40 -17.97 -19.03 -4.61
N ASP A 41 -19.02 -18.77 -5.39
CA ASP A 41 -20.16 -17.96 -4.93
C ASP A 41 -20.82 -18.55 -3.67
N TRP A 42 -20.93 -19.87 -3.58
CA TRP A 42 -21.53 -20.57 -2.43
C TRP A 42 -20.77 -20.36 -1.11
N LEU A 43 -19.47 -20.01 -1.16
CA LEU A 43 -18.68 -19.77 0.05
C LEU A 43 -19.16 -18.52 0.81
N PHE A 44 -19.81 -17.58 0.12
CA PHE A 44 -20.37 -16.38 0.72
C PHE A 44 -21.75 -16.60 1.35
N ASP A 45 -22.40 -17.73 1.05
CA ASP A 45 -23.66 -18.13 1.67
C ASP A 45 -23.46 -18.80 3.03
N CYS A 46 -22.25 -19.29 3.31
CA CYS A 46 -21.87 -19.83 4.61
C CYS A 46 -21.55 -18.69 5.60
N PRO A 47 -22.33 -18.50 6.69
CA PRO A 47 -22.13 -17.37 7.61
C PRO A 47 -20.77 -17.41 8.34
N GLN A 48 -20.17 -18.59 8.49
CA GLN A 48 -18.86 -18.77 9.13
C GLN A 48 -17.70 -18.23 8.29
N THR A 49 -17.79 -18.35 6.96
CA THR A 49 -16.74 -17.92 6.02
C THR A 49 -17.00 -16.53 5.47
N LYS A 50 -18.27 -16.10 5.41
CA LYS A 50 -18.67 -14.82 4.82
C LYS A 50 -17.92 -13.62 5.38
N GLN A 51 -17.79 -13.48 6.71
CA GLN A 51 -17.11 -12.34 7.31
C GLN A 51 -15.64 -12.26 6.87
N PHE A 52 -14.95 -13.41 6.84
CA PHE A 52 -13.57 -13.48 6.38
C PHE A 52 -13.46 -13.14 4.89
N LEU A 53 -14.34 -13.71 4.05
CA LEU A 53 -14.29 -13.49 2.61
C LEU A 53 -14.61 -12.03 2.23
N ASP A 54 -15.60 -11.42 2.90
CA ASP A 54 -15.93 -10.00 2.71
C ASP A 54 -14.74 -9.11 3.13
N TRP A 55 -14.06 -9.43 4.25
CA TRP A 55 -12.84 -8.71 4.65
C TRP A 55 -11.71 -8.92 3.65
N PHE A 56 -11.46 -10.17 3.27
CA PHE A 56 -10.38 -10.57 2.38
C PHE A 56 -10.47 -9.84 1.04
N CYS A 57 -11.64 -9.84 0.40
CA CYS A 57 -11.84 -9.17 -0.89
C CYS A 57 -11.76 -7.64 -0.81
N ARG A 58 -11.96 -7.05 0.38
CA ARG A 58 -11.94 -5.59 0.59
C ARG A 58 -10.59 -5.05 1.04
N THR A 59 -9.83 -5.87 1.77
CA THR A 59 -8.61 -5.42 2.46
C THR A 59 -7.35 -5.90 1.76
N VAL A 60 -7.37 -7.07 1.13
CA VAL A 60 -6.17 -7.57 0.45
C VAL A 60 -6.03 -6.89 -0.91
N SER A 61 -4.91 -6.19 -1.09
CA SER A 61 -4.52 -5.47 -2.29
C SER A 61 -3.07 -5.76 -2.69
N GLU A 62 -2.58 -5.16 -3.77
CA GLU A 62 -1.19 -5.29 -4.22
C GLU A 62 -0.18 -4.88 -3.13
N GLU A 63 -0.55 -3.96 -2.24
CA GLU A 63 0.31 -3.50 -1.14
C GLU A 63 0.54 -4.57 -0.06
N ASN A 64 -0.28 -5.62 -0.06
CA ASN A 64 -0.13 -6.75 0.86
C ASN A 64 0.69 -7.90 0.26
N VAL A 65 1.13 -7.77 -1.00
CA VAL A 65 1.93 -8.78 -1.68
C VAL A 65 3.35 -8.27 -1.84
N LEU A 66 4.30 -8.99 -1.26
CA LEU A 66 5.72 -8.65 -1.40
C LEU A 66 6.20 -8.98 -2.81
N SER A 67 6.82 -8.00 -3.46
CA SER A 67 7.57 -8.21 -4.69
C SER A 67 8.86 -9.00 -4.43
N PRO A 68 9.43 -9.69 -5.44
CA PRO A 68 10.70 -10.40 -5.30
C PRO A 68 11.83 -9.50 -4.78
N THR A 69 11.88 -8.24 -5.24
CA THR A 69 12.87 -7.25 -4.81
C THR A 69 12.73 -6.90 -3.33
N GLU A 70 11.50 -6.78 -2.82
CA GLU A 70 11.25 -6.53 -1.40
C GLU A 70 11.64 -7.72 -0.53
N VAL A 71 11.41 -8.94 -1.02
CA VAL A 71 11.88 -10.17 -0.34
C VAL A 71 13.40 -10.18 -0.26
N GLU A 72 14.11 -9.93 -1.37
CA GLU A 72 15.58 -9.86 -1.39
C GLU A 72 16.12 -8.76 -0.47
N ALA A 73 15.48 -7.59 -0.46
CA ALA A 73 15.87 -6.50 0.43
C ALA A 73 15.69 -6.88 1.91
N TYR A 74 14.60 -7.57 2.24
CA TYR A 74 14.37 -8.08 3.59
C TYR A 74 15.37 -9.17 3.99
N GLU A 75 15.70 -10.09 3.09
CA GLU A 75 16.74 -11.10 3.32
C GLU A 75 18.11 -10.46 3.57
N ALA A 76 18.45 -9.40 2.85
CA ALA A 76 19.68 -8.64 3.08
C ALA A 76 19.69 -7.96 4.47
N LEU A 77 18.54 -7.45 4.94
CA LEU A 77 18.39 -6.90 6.29
C LEU A 77 18.63 -7.98 7.35
N LEU A 78 18.05 -9.16 7.18
CA LEU A 78 18.28 -10.30 8.08
C LEU A 78 19.75 -10.72 8.08
N ALA A 79 20.37 -10.81 6.90
CA ALA A 79 21.78 -11.18 6.76
C ALA A 79 22.74 -10.18 7.42
N ALA A 80 22.35 -8.90 7.53
CA ALA A 80 23.13 -7.89 8.22
C ALA A 80 23.25 -8.12 9.74
N GLY A 81 22.43 -9.00 10.32
CA GLY A 81 22.51 -9.42 11.72
C GLY A 81 22.22 -8.30 12.74
N LYS A 82 21.63 -7.20 12.29
CA LYS A 82 21.21 -6.07 13.15
C LYS A 82 19.76 -6.26 13.57
N PRO A 83 19.35 -5.72 14.73
CA PRO A 83 17.94 -5.72 15.12
C PRO A 83 17.12 -4.94 14.08
N ILE A 84 16.05 -5.55 13.58
CA ILE A 84 15.11 -4.92 12.66
C ILE A 84 14.13 -4.09 13.50
N LEU A 85 13.90 -2.85 13.08
CA LEU A 85 12.92 -1.97 13.72
C LEU A 85 11.54 -2.28 13.16
N GLU A 86 10.64 -2.71 14.03
CA GLU A 86 9.26 -3.08 13.69
C GLU A 86 8.28 -2.49 14.71
N GLY A 87 7.03 -2.26 14.30
CA GLY A 87 5.95 -1.80 15.18
C GLY A 87 6.30 -0.56 15.99
N ASP A 88 6.07 -0.62 17.31
CA ASP A 88 6.30 0.50 18.24
C ASP A 88 7.73 1.02 18.22
N ALA A 89 8.73 0.15 18.04
CA ALA A 89 10.14 0.56 18.00
C ALA A 89 10.44 1.39 16.75
N LEU A 90 9.82 1.04 15.62
CA LEU A 90 9.91 1.82 14.38
C LEU A 90 9.19 3.16 14.52
N GLU A 91 8.00 3.17 15.11
CA GLU A 91 7.25 4.40 15.36
C GLU A 91 8.02 5.36 16.28
N GLN A 92 8.59 4.87 17.39
CA GLN A 92 9.42 5.66 18.29
C GLN A 92 10.66 6.23 17.59
N ALA A 93 11.34 5.42 16.77
CA ALA A 93 12.49 5.88 15.99
C ALA A 93 12.09 6.98 15.00
N LEU A 94 10.96 6.81 14.31
CA LEU A 94 10.44 7.81 13.36
C LEU A 94 10.08 9.11 14.07
N GLN A 95 9.37 9.05 15.20
CA GLN A 95 9.06 10.21 16.01
C GLN A 95 10.33 10.95 16.46
N THR A 96 11.37 10.21 16.85
CA THR A 96 12.67 10.79 17.22
C THR A 96 13.32 11.49 16.02
N CYS A 97 13.28 10.89 14.83
CA CYS A 97 13.79 11.51 13.60
C CYS A 97 13.02 12.77 13.19
N LEU A 98 11.69 12.76 13.31
CA LEU A 98 10.82 13.90 13.00
C LEU A 98 10.96 15.04 14.00
N GLN A 99 11.30 14.72 15.25
CA GLN A 99 11.54 15.69 16.31
C GLN A 99 12.94 16.30 16.29
N VAL A 100 13.85 15.84 15.43
CA VAL A 100 15.13 16.54 15.22
C VAL A 100 14.78 17.92 14.65
N PRO A 101 14.91 19.02 15.41
CA PRO A 101 14.85 20.33 14.83
C PRO A 101 16.05 20.39 13.90
N GLN A 102 15.81 20.51 12.59
CA GLN A 102 16.79 20.80 11.54
C GLN A 102 18.21 20.57 12.04
N LEU A 103 18.70 19.33 11.89
CA LEU A 103 20.10 18.98 12.17
C LEU A 103 20.92 20.19 11.76
N PRO A 104 21.56 20.93 12.69
CA PRO A 104 22.15 22.22 12.34
C PRO A 104 23.07 21.90 11.18
N SER A 105 22.72 22.41 10.01
CA SER A 105 23.57 22.33 8.84
C SER A 105 24.88 22.89 9.36
N THR A 106 25.83 21.99 9.57
CA THR A 106 27.17 22.34 9.97
C THR A 106 27.71 23.00 8.72
N ILE A 107 27.44 24.29 8.61
CA ILE A 107 28.11 25.39 7.92
C ILE A 107 27.17 26.62 8.10
N PRO A 108 27.18 27.32 9.25
CA PRO A 108 26.72 28.70 9.32
C PRO A 108 27.84 29.69 8.90
N GLU A 109 29.11 29.27 9.02
CA GLU A 109 30.26 30.17 8.81
C GLU A 109 30.54 30.43 7.33
N ASP A 110 30.39 29.43 6.44
CA ASP A 110 30.70 29.65 5.02
C ASP A 110 29.61 30.44 4.28
N GLU A 111 28.35 30.44 4.74
CA GLU A 111 27.29 31.19 4.04
C GLU A 111 27.55 32.71 4.09
N GLN A 112 28.08 33.20 5.21
CA GLN A 112 28.42 34.61 5.35
C GLN A 112 29.70 34.98 4.59
N ALA A 113 30.69 34.09 4.57
CA ALA A 113 31.90 34.25 3.75
C ALA A 113 31.57 34.28 2.25
N LEU A 114 30.72 33.37 1.78
CA LEU A 114 30.25 33.30 0.38
C LEU A 114 29.43 34.55 0.00
N ARG A 115 28.61 35.07 0.92
CA ARG A 115 27.87 36.33 0.70
C ARG A 115 28.82 37.53 0.57
N GLN A 116 29.92 37.55 1.32
CA GLN A 116 30.91 38.60 1.26
C GLN A 116 31.73 38.52 -0.04
N GLU A 117 32.18 37.34 -0.45
CA GLU A 117 32.85 37.16 -1.76
C GLU A 117 31.95 37.56 -2.94
N LEU A 118 30.66 37.23 -2.91
CA LEU A 118 29.72 37.64 -3.95
C LEU A 118 29.50 39.15 -4.00
N GLN A 119 29.63 39.85 -2.88
CA GLN A 119 29.52 41.31 -2.84
C GLN A 119 30.76 41.97 -3.45
N GLU A 120 31.96 41.49 -3.09
CA GLU A 120 33.22 41.99 -3.64
C GLU A 120 33.31 41.77 -5.16
N LEU A 121 32.82 40.62 -5.65
CA LEU A 121 32.76 40.33 -7.09
C LEU A 121 31.79 41.23 -7.86
N LYS A 122 30.71 41.70 -7.23
CA LYS A 122 29.77 42.65 -7.85
C LYS A 122 30.40 44.04 -7.93
N ASP A 123 31.03 44.48 -6.85
CA ASP A 123 31.67 45.80 -6.77
C ASP A 123 32.89 45.91 -7.72
N TYR A 124 33.51 44.79 -8.13
CA TYR A 124 34.56 44.77 -9.15
C TYR A 124 34.03 44.88 -10.59
N ARG A 125 32.72 44.66 -10.81
CA ARG A 125 32.11 44.61 -12.14
C ARG A 125 31.43 45.93 -12.56
N ASP A 126 31.37 46.90 -11.65
CA ASP A 126 30.97 48.30 -11.88
C ASP A 126 32.19 49.22 -11.97
#